data_AF-A0AAD3HC25-F1
#
_entry.id   AF-A0AAD3HC25-F1
#
_cell.length_a   1.000
_cell.length_b   1.000
_cell.length_c   1.000
_cell.angle_alpha   90.00
_cell.angle_beta   90.00
_cell.angle_gamma   90.00
#
_symmetry.space_group_name_H-M   'P 1'
#
loop_
_entity.id
_entity.type
_entity.pdbx_description
1 polymer ?
#
loop_
_entity_poly.entity_id
_entity_poly.type
_entity_poly.pdbx_seq_one_letter_code
_entity_poly.pdbx_strand_id
1 'polypeptide(L)'
;MFAHPIMAKHFEPPAFSPGVPQRELRNRMNLLTHAGEAGIIPEHEWNALQSKEAKALLEEDPNTLFDVFEKLNVPVLPGRKGSEFDKSMHYAKEFWQKAKGINRGRSVLACSLAHLKAMKTLVEEGYDFILEDNVRVPLIDPMLDVDVHKDEIDNFQCECANRIWDTIDSSSEWSAESGQPCELRYYGWLGSRPNLEFILEGHCPKRRYERKNAIESTKTFFPFPNKHDVEEYLQNQEDAEKQQTNSKTNEEDEEKADDNKDANAVKAGGTPIWGAFAYWISKDGFESLIHSLQQDVGAMLWKGKRMRCYVVKPIDKIIPRRVIAELDEKSEDEGGRHRVHVATHPAFFRAPMLKSQIHAQWDVAFCTSTEYQMQKCCKNIKESNAGAFWNHLWLTAKEREIVAYRNKTGEWITQQDYAENVQNT
;
A
#
# COMPACT_ATOMS: atom_id res chain seq x y z
N MET A 1 -4.00 -9.12 18.45
CA MET A 1 -5.13 -8.64 17.63
C MET A 1 -6.10 -9.78 17.30
N PHE A 2 -5.73 -10.75 16.46
CA PHE A 2 -6.63 -11.83 16.03
C PHE A 2 -7.08 -12.81 17.12
N ALA A 3 -6.36 -12.92 18.23
CA ALA A 3 -6.81 -13.68 19.40
C ALA A 3 -7.92 -12.98 20.22
N HIS A 4 -8.27 -11.74 19.89
CA HIS A 4 -9.38 -11.03 20.55
C HIS A 4 -10.71 -11.71 20.19
N PRO A 5 -11.64 -11.97 21.13
CA PRO A 5 -12.86 -12.72 20.86
C PRO A 5 -13.68 -12.20 19.68
N ILE A 6 -13.83 -10.88 19.59
CA ILE A 6 -14.53 -10.21 18.47
C ILE A 6 -13.85 -10.53 17.12
N MET A 7 -12.52 -10.54 17.05
CA MET A 7 -11.80 -10.87 15.80
C MET A 7 -11.88 -12.36 15.50
N ALA A 8 -11.68 -13.21 16.52
CA ALA A 8 -11.68 -14.67 16.37
C ALA A 8 -13.02 -15.25 15.90
N LYS A 9 -14.13 -14.52 16.08
CA LYS A 9 -15.45 -14.88 15.52
C LYS A 9 -15.51 -14.75 14.00
N HIS A 10 -14.67 -13.89 13.41
CA HIS A 10 -14.72 -13.55 11.98
C HIS A 10 -13.46 -13.92 11.20
N PHE A 11 -12.34 -14.16 11.88
CA PHE A 11 -11.05 -14.44 11.25
C PHE A 11 -10.38 -15.64 11.89
N GLU A 12 -9.77 -16.46 11.04
CA GLU A 12 -8.83 -17.47 11.48
C GLU A 12 -7.52 -16.81 11.98
N PRO A 13 -6.75 -17.50 12.85
CA PRO A 13 -5.43 -17.04 13.23
C PRO A 13 -4.53 -16.83 12.00
N PRO A 14 -3.80 -15.70 11.89
CA PRO A 14 -2.97 -15.43 10.73
C PRO A 14 -1.77 -16.38 10.66
N ALA A 15 -1.37 -16.74 9.45
CA ALA A 15 -0.08 -17.36 9.17
C ALA A 15 0.96 -16.28 8.81
N PHE A 16 2.21 -16.48 9.24
CA PHE A 16 3.31 -15.58 8.91
C PHE A 16 4.06 -16.11 7.69
N SER A 17 4.14 -15.29 6.63
CA SER A 17 5.04 -15.58 5.52
C SER A 17 6.50 -15.42 5.97
N PRO A 18 7.44 -16.22 5.41
CA PRO A 18 8.84 -16.06 5.73
C PRO A 18 9.35 -14.69 5.26
N GLY A 19 9.90 -13.91 6.19
CA GLY A 19 10.56 -12.65 5.87
C GLY A 19 11.79 -12.85 4.99
N VAL A 20 12.27 -11.76 4.38
CA VAL A 20 13.50 -11.76 3.57
C VAL A 20 14.56 -10.92 4.27
N PRO A 21 15.61 -11.51 4.86
CA PRO A 21 16.64 -10.74 5.54
C PRO A 21 17.44 -9.90 4.54
N GLN A 22 17.46 -8.58 4.69
CA GLN A 22 18.21 -7.68 3.78
C GLN A 22 19.72 -8.01 3.66
N ARG A 23 20.30 -8.70 4.66
CA ARG A 23 21.70 -9.13 4.67
C ARG A 23 21.96 -10.26 3.68
N GLU A 24 20.99 -11.16 3.51
CA GLU A 24 21.08 -12.29 2.58
C GLU A 24 21.12 -11.82 1.14
N LEU A 25 20.45 -10.69 0.84
CA LEU A 25 20.43 -10.09 -0.51
C LEU A 25 21.78 -9.55 -1.00
N ARG A 26 22.84 -9.61 -0.18
CA ARG A 26 24.21 -9.30 -0.61
C ARG A 26 24.86 -10.48 -1.33
N ASN A 27 24.45 -11.70 -1.00
CA ASN A 27 24.91 -12.91 -1.67
C ASN A 27 24.07 -13.12 -2.93
N ARG A 28 24.73 -13.39 -4.06
CA ARG A 28 24.05 -13.59 -5.34
C ARG A 28 23.06 -14.75 -5.31
N MET A 29 23.45 -15.90 -4.76
CA MET A 29 22.57 -17.07 -4.73
C MET A 29 21.38 -16.86 -3.82
N ASN A 30 21.58 -16.26 -2.65
CA ASN A 30 20.46 -15.98 -1.75
C ASN A 30 19.50 -14.97 -2.37
N LEU A 31 20.00 -13.90 -3.01
CA LEU A 31 19.14 -12.97 -3.75
C LEU A 31 18.33 -13.69 -4.83
N LEU A 32 19.00 -14.48 -5.68
CA LEU A 32 18.33 -15.21 -6.76
C LEU A 32 17.33 -16.23 -6.22
N THR A 33 17.62 -16.84 -5.06
CA THR A 33 16.70 -17.77 -4.39
C THR A 33 15.44 -17.07 -3.95
N HIS A 34 15.54 -15.95 -3.22
CA HIS A 34 14.35 -15.17 -2.84
C HIS A 34 13.58 -14.65 -4.06
N ALA A 35 14.26 -14.27 -5.13
CA ALA A 35 13.63 -13.80 -6.37
C ALA A 35 12.92 -14.93 -7.13
N GLY A 36 13.50 -16.13 -7.19
CA GLY A 36 12.87 -17.32 -7.77
C GLY A 36 11.66 -17.77 -6.97
N GLU A 37 11.78 -17.83 -5.63
CA GLU A 37 10.67 -18.15 -4.74
C GLU A 37 9.53 -17.12 -4.82
N ALA A 38 9.85 -15.84 -5.02
CA ALA A 38 8.89 -14.77 -5.28
C ALA A 38 8.27 -14.82 -6.69
N GLY A 39 8.73 -15.71 -7.57
CA GLY A 39 8.21 -15.90 -8.93
C GLY A 39 8.71 -14.89 -9.96
N ILE A 40 9.58 -13.93 -9.60
CA ILE A 40 10.02 -12.88 -10.55
C ILE A 40 11.12 -13.35 -11.50
N ILE A 41 11.82 -14.46 -11.19
CA ILE A 41 12.69 -15.14 -12.16
C ILE A 41 11.80 -16.06 -13.00
N PRO A 42 11.84 -15.97 -14.34
CA PRO A 42 11.12 -16.88 -15.22
C PRO A 42 11.41 -18.35 -14.88
N GLU A 43 10.39 -19.21 -14.93
CA GLU A 43 10.47 -20.58 -14.43
C GLU A 43 11.62 -21.39 -15.07
N HIS A 44 11.83 -21.26 -16.38
CA HIS A 44 12.92 -21.94 -17.09
C HIS A 44 14.31 -21.49 -16.65
N GLU A 45 14.50 -20.19 -16.37
CA GLU A 45 15.74 -19.68 -15.79
C GLU A 45 15.91 -20.17 -14.34
N TRP A 46 14.82 -20.18 -13.57
CA TRP A 46 14.86 -20.61 -12.18
C TRP A 46 15.22 -22.11 -12.05
N ASN A 47 14.60 -22.96 -12.85
CA ASN A 47 14.91 -24.39 -12.92
C ASN A 47 16.38 -24.63 -13.30
N ALA A 48 16.92 -23.84 -14.24
CA ALA A 48 18.33 -23.90 -14.61
C ALA A 48 19.26 -23.48 -13.46
N LEU A 49 18.92 -22.45 -12.68
CA LEU A 49 19.70 -22.03 -11.51
C LEU A 49 19.68 -23.04 -10.36
N GLN A 50 18.68 -23.91 -10.30
CA GLN A 50 18.57 -24.98 -9.30
C GLN A 50 19.27 -26.30 -9.73
N SER A 51 19.71 -26.38 -10.98
CA SER A 51 20.32 -27.57 -11.58
C SER A 51 21.65 -27.97 -10.91
N LYS A 52 22.10 -29.21 -11.18
CA LYS A 52 23.41 -29.68 -10.69
C LYS A 52 24.55 -28.93 -11.39
N GLU A 53 24.33 -28.55 -12.64
CA GLU A 53 25.25 -27.79 -13.49
C GLU A 53 25.50 -26.39 -12.92
N ALA A 54 24.44 -25.70 -12.46
CA ALA A 54 24.58 -24.41 -11.77
C ALA A 54 25.39 -24.54 -10.47
N LYS A 55 25.14 -25.60 -9.69
CA LYS A 55 25.89 -25.87 -8.44
C LYS A 55 27.37 -26.13 -8.72
N ALA A 56 27.68 -26.96 -9.71
CA ALA A 56 29.06 -27.24 -10.11
C ALA A 56 29.80 -25.97 -10.59
N LEU A 57 29.14 -25.14 -11.41
CA LEU A 57 29.69 -23.84 -11.84
C LEU A 57 29.97 -22.92 -10.65
N LEU A 58 29.02 -22.82 -9.70
CA LEU A 58 29.18 -21.99 -8.51
C LEU A 58 30.33 -22.45 -7.59
N GLU A 59 30.54 -23.76 -7.47
CA GLU A 59 31.63 -24.37 -6.70
C GLU A 59 32.99 -24.17 -7.36
N GLU A 60 33.06 -24.22 -8.70
CA GLU A 60 34.28 -24.01 -9.48
C GLU A 60 34.70 -22.54 -9.52
N ASP A 61 33.83 -21.66 -10.00
CA ASP A 61 34.02 -20.20 -9.98
C ASP A 61 32.65 -19.53 -9.84
N PRO A 62 32.39 -18.82 -8.74
CA PRO A 62 31.16 -18.06 -8.61
C PRO A 62 30.89 -17.17 -9.83
N ASN A 63 31.86 -16.55 -10.48
CA ASN A 63 31.58 -15.63 -11.58
C ASN A 63 30.94 -16.29 -12.82
N THR A 64 31.04 -17.61 -12.98
CA THR A 64 30.50 -18.36 -14.13
C THR A 64 29.09 -18.91 -13.92
N LEU A 65 28.43 -18.62 -12.79
CA LEU A 65 27.07 -19.13 -12.49
C LEU A 65 26.10 -19.02 -13.68
N PHE A 66 26.08 -17.89 -14.39
CA PHE A 66 25.12 -17.64 -15.46
C PHE A 66 25.45 -18.36 -16.78
N ASP A 67 26.63 -18.98 -16.89
CA ASP A 67 27.00 -19.82 -18.03
C ASP A 67 26.14 -21.09 -18.08
N VAL A 68 25.44 -21.42 -16.98
CA VAL A 68 24.43 -22.48 -16.95
C VAL A 68 23.34 -22.27 -17.99
N PHE A 69 22.99 -21.02 -18.30
CA PHE A 69 21.95 -20.73 -19.29
C PHE A 69 22.39 -21.11 -20.70
N GLU A 70 23.66 -20.88 -21.05
CA GLU A 70 24.21 -21.32 -22.33
C GLU A 70 24.38 -22.84 -22.37
N LYS A 71 24.91 -23.44 -21.29
CA LYS A 71 25.11 -24.90 -21.19
C LYS A 71 23.80 -25.69 -21.32
N LEU A 72 22.71 -25.17 -20.76
CA LEU A 72 21.39 -25.81 -20.79
C LEU A 72 20.48 -25.27 -21.91
N ASN A 73 21.01 -24.42 -22.81
CA ASN A 73 20.27 -23.79 -23.91
C ASN A 73 18.96 -23.11 -23.45
N VAL A 74 19.02 -22.39 -22.33
CA VAL A 74 17.90 -21.66 -21.75
C VAL A 74 17.66 -20.41 -22.58
N PRO A 75 16.47 -20.23 -23.18
CA PRO A 75 16.18 -19.04 -23.97
C PRO A 75 16.04 -17.80 -23.09
N VAL A 76 16.30 -16.62 -23.65
CA VAL A 76 15.90 -15.35 -23.03
C VAL A 76 14.40 -15.18 -23.24
N LEU A 77 13.67 -14.81 -22.19
CA LEU A 77 12.22 -14.57 -22.26
C LEU A 77 11.91 -13.53 -23.36
N PRO A 78 10.95 -13.77 -24.27
CA PRO A 78 10.55 -12.77 -25.25
C PRO A 78 9.81 -11.59 -24.57
N GLY A 79 9.79 -10.42 -25.23
CA GLY A 79 9.06 -9.26 -24.74
C GLY A 79 9.73 -8.48 -23.60
N ARG A 80 11.01 -8.77 -23.30
CA ARG A 80 11.80 -8.01 -22.32
C ARG A 80 11.80 -6.50 -22.63
N LYS A 81 11.68 -5.69 -21.58
CA LYS A 81 11.69 -4.23 -21.62
C LYS A 81 13.04 -3.73 -21.07
N GLY A 82 13.56 -2.65 -21.65
CA GLY A 82 14.87 -2.09 -21.27
C GLY A 82 15.68 -1.60 -22.47
N SER A 83 16.98 -1.39 -22.26
CA SER A 83 17.93 -1.14 -23.36
C SER A 83 18.11 -2.39 -24.23
N GLU A 84 18.62 -2.26 -25.45
CA GLU A 84 18.91 -3.42 -26.32
C GLU A 84 19.85 -4.44 -25.66
N PHE A 85 20.74 -3.98 -24.77
CA PHE A 85 21.59 -4.86 -23.97
C PHE A 85 20.82 -5.60 -22.86
N ASP A 86 19.83 -4.95 -22.24
CA ASP A 86 18.98 -5.60 -21.24
C ASP A 86 18.08 -6.67 -21.90
N LYS A 87 17.54 -6.37 -23.08
CA LYS A 87 16.64 -7.26 -23.82
C LYS A 87 17.29 -8.57 -24.28
N SER A 88 18.61 -8.56 -24.50
CA SER A 88 19.36 -9.75 -24.91
C SER A 88 19.87 -10.59 -23.74
N MET A 89 19.57 -10.20 -22.49
CA MET A 89 20.05 -10.85 -21.28
C MET A 89 18.94 -11.61 -20.56
N HIS A 90 19.29 -12.78 -20.01
CA HIS A 90 18.43 -13.51 -19.05
C HIS A 90 18.07 -12.63 -17.85
N TYR A 91 16.82 -12.75 -17.40
CA TYR A 91 16.26 -11.97 -16.30
C TYR A 91 17.15 -12.02 -15.07
N ALA A 92 17.52 -13.22 -14.64
CA ALA A 92 18.27 -13.43 -13.40
C ALA A 92 19.63 -12.74 -13.43
N LYS A 93 20.29 -12.75 -14.60
CA LYS A 93 21.59 -12.10 -14.81
C LYS A 93 21.44 -10.58 -14.73
N GLU A 94 20.46 -10.02 -15.42
CA GLU A 94 20.18 -8.57 -15.39
C GLU A 94 19.80 -8.12 -13.96
N PHE A 95 18.88 -8.86 -13.32
CA PHE A 95 18.42 -8.57 -11.98
C PHE A 95 19.57 -8.53 -10.99
N TRP A 96 20.46 -9.53 -10.99
CA TRP A 96 21.67 -9.51 -10.16
C TRP A 96 22.59 -8.33 -10.46
N GLN A 97 22.86 -8.05 -11.74
CA GLN A 97 23.74 -6.95 -12.14
C GLN A 97 23.23 -5.58 -11.66
N LYS A 98 21.91 -5.37 -11.70
CA LYS A 98 21.27 -4.15 -11.20
C LYS A 98 21.18 -4.14 -9.68
N ALA A 99 20.92 -5.30 -9.05
CA ALA A 99 20.73 -5.41 -7.62
C ALA A 99 22.01 -5.33 -6.78
N LYS A 100 23.15 -5.84 -7.30
CA LYS A 100 24.42 -5.83 -6.55
C LYS A 100 24.87 -4.43 -6.14
N GLY A 101 24.52 -3.41 -6.93
CA GLY A 101 24.85 -2.00 -6.68
C GLY A 101 23.88 -1.26 -5.76
N ILE A 102 22.82 -1.91 -5.26
CA ILE A 102 21.86 -1.29 -4.34
C ILE A 102 22.52 -1.14 -2.97
N ASN A 103 22.63 0.09 -2.46
CA ASN A 103 23.17 0.34 -1.12
C ASN A 103 22.06 0.26 -0.06
N ARG A 104 21.51 1.42 0.35
CA ARG A 104 20.48 1.54 1.40
C ARG A 104 19.12 0.94 0.99
N GLY A 105 18.89 0.73 -0.30
CA GLY A 105 17.62 0.18 -0.80
C GLY A 105 17.42 -1.33 -0.60
N ARG A 106 18.40 -2.06 -0.02
CA ARG A 106 18.26 -3.52 0.16
C ARG A 106 17.11 -3.91 1.09
N SER A 107 16.81 -3.11 2.11
CA SER A 107 15.63 -3.33 2.97
C SER A 107 14.33 -3.21 2.18
N VAL A 108 14.25 -2.25 1.26
CA VAL A 108 13.11 -2.08 0.36
C VAL A 108 12.99 -3.27 -0.59
N LEU A 109 14.10 -3.78 -1.14
CA LEU A 109 14.07 -4.98 -1.99
C LEU A 109 13.63 -6.22 -1.23
N ALA A 110 14.14 -6.39 -0.01
CA ALA A 110 13.71 -7.45 0.90
C ALA A 110 12.21 -7.39 1.17
N CYS A 111 11.70 -6.21 1.51
CA CYS A 111 10.27 -5.98 1.70
C CYS A 111 9.48 -6.35 0.43
N SER A 112 9.90 -5.87 -0.75
CA SER A 112 9.25 -6.20 -2.02
C SER A 112 9.20 -7.71 -2.29
N LEU A 113 10.31 -8.42 -2.08
CA LEU A 113 10.36 -9.89 -2.27
C LEU A 113 9.48 -10.62 -1.24
N ALA A 114 9.43 -10.16 0.01
CA ALA A 114 8.57 -10.74 1.03
C ALA A 114 7.08 -10.61 0.68
N HIS A 115 6.66 -9.44 0.20
CA HIS A 115 5.28 -9.24 -0.26
C HIS A 115 4.93 -10.09 -1.48
N LEU A 116 5.83 -10.22 -2.46
CA LEU A 116 5.60 -11.07 -3.63
C LEU A 116 5.46 -12.55 -3.24
N LYS A 117 6.27 -13.03 -2.29
CA LYS A 117 6.11 -14.37 -1.71
C LYS A 117 4.77 -14.52 -0.98
N ALA A 118 4.38 -13.52 -0.19
CA ALA A 118 3.09 -13.54 0.50
C ALA A 118 1.91 -13.56 -0.48
N MET A 119 1.98 -12.84 -1.60
CA MET A 119 0.97 -12.90 -2.67
C MET A 119 0.91 -14.26 -3.33
N LYS A 120 2.07 -14.86 -3.60
CA LYS A 120 2.15 -16.20 -4.14
C LYS A 120 1.46 -17.20 -3.22
N THR A 121 1.82 -17.20 -1.93
CA THR A 121 1.18 -18.03 -0.90
C THR A 121 -0.32 -17.76 -0.80
N LEU A 122 -0.75 -16.49 -0.83
CA LEU A 122 -2.17 -16.14 -0.82
C LEU A 122 -2.93 -16.81 -1.97
N VAL A 123 -2.40 -16.73 -3.18
CA VAL A 123 -3.05 -17.25 -4.39
C VAL A 123 -2.98 -18.78 -4.47
N GLU A 124 -1.87 -19.39 -4.04
CA GLU A 124 -1.66 -20.85 -4.11
C GLU A 124 -2.39 -21.61 -2.98
N GLU A 125 -2.44 -21.04 -1.78
CA GLU A 125 -3.05 -21.68 -0.61
C GLU A 125 -4.48 -21.17 -0.32
N GLY A 126 -4.92 -20.10 -0.98
CA GLY A 126 -6.29 -19.59 -0.86
C GLY A 126 -6.56 -18.75 0.39
N TYR A 127 -5.61 -17.93 0.83
CA TYR A 127 -5.84 -16.97 1.92
C TYR A 127 -6.73 -15.80 1.50
N ASP A 128 -7.43 -15.20 2.46
CA ASP A 128 -8.37 -14.10 2.19
C ASP A 128 -7.69 -12.75 1.89
N PHE A 129 -6.58 -12.44 2.56
CA PHE A 129 -5.81 -11.21 2.36
C PHE A 129 -4.43 -11.26 3.04
N ILE A 130 -3.55 -10.33 2.65
CA ILE A 130 -2.24 -10.09 3.26
C ILE A 130 -2.34 -8.91 4.20
N LEU A 131 -1.59 -8.97 5.30
CA LEU A 131 -1.51 -7.95 6.31
C LEU A 131 -0.06 -7.70 6.74
N GLU A 132 0.33 -6.44 6.94
CA GLU A 132 1.58 -6.12 7.63
C GLU A 132 1.47 -6.39 9.14
N ASP A 133 2.61 -6.62 9.79
CA ASP A 133 2.70 -6.86 11.24
C ASP A 133 2.41 -5.61 12.10
N ASN A 134 2.57 -4.44 11.48
CA ASN A 134 2.40 -3.14 12.11
C ASN A 134 0.97 -2.57 12.04
N VAL A 135 -0.03 -3.35 11.66
CA VAL A 135 -1.40 -2.83 11.54
C VAL A 135 -2.21 -2.95 12.82
N ARG A 136 -3.18 -2.07 12.99
CA ARG A 136 -4.14 -2.04 14.09
C ARG A 136 -5.54 -1.96 13.50
N VAL A 137 -6.52 -2.50 14.22
CA VAL A 137 -7.92 -2.50 13.81
C VAL A 137 -8.73 -1.60 14.72
N PRO A 138 -9.81 -0.99 14.21
CA PRO A 138 -10.77 -0.32 15.07
C PRO A 138 -11.41 -1.33 16.02
N LEU A 139 -11.23 -1.10 17.32
CA LEU A 139 -12.07 -1.66 18.37
C LEU A 139 -13.11 -0.59 18.68
N ILE A 140 -14.26 -0.67 18.02
CA ILE A 140 -15.44 -0.04 18.59
C ILE A 140 -15.86 -0.99 19.70
N ASP A 141 -15.24 -0.81 20.87
CA ASP A 141 -15.60 -1.55 22.08
C ASP A 141 -16.77 -0.81 22.73
N PRO A 142 -18.01 -1.34 22.69
CA PRO A 142 -19.13 -0.76 23.42
C PRO A 142 -18.89 -0.73 24.94
N MET A 143 -17.90 -1.45 25.49
CA MET A 143 -17.54 -1.30 26.91
C MET A 143 -16.98 0.08 27.28
N LEU A 144 -16.56 0.89 26.29
CA LEU A 144 -16.06 2.24 26.55
C LEU A 144 -17.17 3.30 26.62
N ASP A 145 -18.41 2.99 26.22
CA ASP A 145 -19.54 3.92 26.32
C ASP A 145 -20.85 3.19 26.63
N VAL A 146 -21.27 3.29 27.90
CA VAL A 146 -22.65 3.18 28.44
C VAL A 146 -23.32 1.79 28.42
N ASP A 147 -23.58 1.23 29.62
CA ASP A 147 -24.68 0.27 29.97
C ASP A 147 -25.26 -0.65 28.88
N VAL A 148 -24.44 -1.26 28.02
CA VAL A 148 -24.93 -2.26 27.07
C VAL A 148 -25.17 -3.57 27.83
N HIS A 149 -26.42 -4.04 27.84
CA HIS A 149 -26.81 -5.30 28.44
C HIS A 149 -25.98 -6.46 27.86
N LYS A 150 -25.49 -7.35 28.73
CA LYS A 150 -24.67 -8.54 28.36
C LYS A 150 -25.29 -9.40 27.26
N ASP A 151 -26.61 -9.38 27.11
CA ASP A 151 -27.34 -10.19 26.13
C ASP A 151 -27.32 -9.59 24.71
N GLU A 152 -26.93 -8.33 24.54
CA GLU A 152 -26.70 -7.73 23.22
C GLU A 152 -25.26 -7.97 22.72
N ILE A 153 -24.34 -8.38 23.60
CA ILE A 153 -22.90 -8.61 23.29
C ILE A 153 -22.71 -9.67 22.19
N ASP A 154 -23.60 -10.66 22.12
CA ASP A 154 -23.52 -11.74 21.13
C ASP A 154 -23.84 -11.30 19.68
N ASN A 155 -24.50 -10.15 19.52
CA ASN A 155 -24.83 -9.56 18.21
C ASN A 155 -23.82 -8.51 17.73
N PHE A 156 -22.77 -8.20 18.50
CA PHE A 156 -21.80 -7.20 18.06
C PHE A 156 -20.95 -7.72 16.91
N GLN A 157 -21.05 -7.00 15.80
CA GLN A 157 -20.27 -7.24 14.61
C GLN A 157 -18.92 -6.55 14.74
N CYS A 158 -17.85 -7.25 14.34
CA CYS A 158 -16.54 -6.67 14.25
C CYS A 158 -16.53 -5.58 13.15
N GLU A 159 -16.36 -4.31 13.53
CA GLU A 159 -16.28 -3.18 12.58
C GLU A 159 -15.24 -3.41 11.47
N CYS A 160 -14.09 -4.01 11.82
CA CYS A 160 -13.08 -4.39 10.85
C CYS A 160 -13.62 -5.41 9.84
N ALA A 161 -14.30 -6.47 10.32
CA ALA A 161 -14.90 -7.47 9.45
C ALA A 161 -16.00 -6.88 8.56
N ASN A 162 -16.87 -6.03 9.11
CA ASN A 162 -17.91 -5.35 8.35
C ASN A 162 -17.33 -4.53 7.20
N ARG A 163 -16.31 -3.69 7.48
CA ARG A 163 -15.64 -2.91 6.43
C ARG A 163 -15.06 -3.79 5.32
N ILE A 164 -14.49 -4.94 5.67
CA ILE A 164 -13.95 -5.90 4.68
C ILE A 164 -15.09 -6.47 3.83
N TRP A 165 -16.13 -7.03 4.46
CA TRP A 165 -17.26 -7.65 3.76
C TRP A 165 -18.02 -6.65 2.90
N ASP A 166 -18.31 -5.46 3.41
CA ASP A 166 -18.99 -4.42 2.64
C ASP A 166 -18.16 -4.05 1.39
N THR A 167 -16.83 -4.00 1.51
CA THR A 167 -15.92 -3.72 0.39
C THR A 167 -15.92 -4.86 -0.63
N ILE A 168 -15.95 -6.13 -0.16
CA ILE A 168 -16.06 -7.32 -1.01
C ILE A 168 -17.37 -7.30 -1.79
N ASP A 169 -18.49 -7.11 -1.10
CA ASP A 169 -19.83 -7.14 -1.71
C ASP A 169 -19.98 -6.01 -2.72
N SER A 170 -19.57 -4.79 -2.34
CA SER A 170 -19.59 -3.64 -3.26
C SER A 170 -18.69 -3.88 -4.48
N SER A 171 -17.52 -4.50 -4.30
CA SER A 171 -16.62 -4.84 -5.40
C SER A 171 -17.25 -5.87 -6.35
N SER A 172 -17.87 -6.90 -5.79
CA SER A 172 -18.49 -7.99 -6.55
C SER A 172 -19.68 -7.51 -7.36
N GLU A 173 -20.54 -6.69 -6.76
CA GLU A 173 -21.65 -6.03 -7.46
C GLU A 173 -21.14 -5.15 -8.60
N TRP A 174 -20.13 -4.32 -8.36
CA TRP A 174 -19.52 -3.50 -9.41
C TRP A 174 -18.97 -4.34 -10.56
N SER A 175 -18.30 -5.45 -10.25
CA SER A 175 -17.78 -6.36 -11.27
C SER A 175 -18.89 -7.01 -12.08
N ALA A 176 -20.03 -7.34 -11.46
CA ALA A 176 -21.21 -7.85 -12.16
C ALA A 176 -21.86 -6.79 -13.07
N GLU A 177 -21.94 -5.53 -12.62
CA GLU A 177 -22.54 -4.42 -13.38
C GLU A 177 -21.65 -3.95 -14.55
N SER A 178 -20.33 -3.84 -14.32
CA SER A 178 -19.37 -3.30 -15.28
C SER A 178 -18.75 -4.35 -16.19
N GLY A 179 -18.87 -5.64 -15.84
CA GLY A 179 -18.13 -6.72 -16.50
C GLY A 179 -16.62 -6.72 -16.21
N GLN A 180 -16.14 -5.85 -15.31
CA GLN A 180 -14.73 -5.72 -14.97
C GLN A 180 -14.46 -6.31 -13.58
N PRO A 181 -13.75 -7.45 -13.47
CA PRO A 181 -13.45 -8.06 -12.18
C PRO A 181 -12.48 -7.20 -11.35
N CYS A 182 -12.64 -7.24 -10.03
CA CYS A 182 -11.68 -6.72 -9.08
C CYS A 182 -10.47 -7.67 -9.01
N GLU A 183 -9.28 -7.16 -9.30
CA GLU A 183 -8.03 -7.94 -9.35
C GLU A 183 -7.10 -7.61 -8.18
N LEU A 184 -7.27 -6.42 -7.59
CA LEU A 184 -6.53 -5.97 -6.42
C LEU A 184 -7.45 -5.15 -5.53
N ARG A 185 -7.46 -5.46 -4.23
CA ARG A 185 -8.29 -4.75 -3.26
C ARG A 185 -7.47 -4.32 -2.05
N TYR A 186 -7.56 -3.04 -1.68
CA TYR A 186 -6.90 -2.50 -0.49
C TYR A 186 -7.91 -2.32 0.65
N TYR A 187 -7.69 -3.03 1.75
CA TYR A 187 -8.45 -2.89 2.99
C TYR A 187 -7.80 -1.93 3.98
N GLY A 188 -6.49 -1.72 3.82
CA GLY A 188 -5.69 -0.87 4.68
C GLY A 188 -4.68 -0.10 3.83
N TRP A 189 -4.83 1.22 3.78
CA TRP A 189 -4.02 2.10 2.96
C TRP A 189 -3.81 3.44 3.63
N LEU A 190 -2.76 4.16 3.23
CA LEU A 190 -2.46 5.50 3.75
C LEU A 190 -2.01 6.42 2.62
N GLY A 191 -2.29 7.70 2.75
CA GLY A 191 -1.77 8.78 1.89
C GLY A 191 -1.09 9.85 2.73
N SER A 192 -0.47 10.82 2.06
CA SER A 192 -0.10 12.09 2.71
C SER A 192 -1.35 12.82 3.19
N ARG A 193 -1.22 13.76 4.12
CA ARG A 193 -2.37 14.60 4.48
C ARG A 193 -3.03 15.28 3.27
N PRO A 194 -2.29 15.98 2.37
CA PRO A 194 -2.87 16.55 1.15
C PRO A 194 -3.54 15.53 0.22
N ASN A 195 -2.94 14.34 0.11
CA ASN A 195 -3.49 13.30 -0.75
C ASN A 195 -4.74 12.67 -0.13
N LEU A 196 -4.81 12.56 1.20
CA LEU A 196 -6.00 12.11 1.90
C LEU A 196 -7.13 13.14 1.79
N GLU A 197 -6.85 14.44 1.86
CA GLU A 197 -7.84 15.49 1.60
C GLU A 197 -8.41 15.35 0.18
N PHE A 198 -7.54 15.27 -0.83
CA PHE A 198 -7.95 14.98 -2.20
C PHE A 198 -8.79 13.70 -2.29
N ILE A 199 -8.34 12.58 -1.70
CA ILE A 199 -9.04 11.31 -1.80
C ILE A 199 -10.41 11.40 -1.13
N LEU A 200 -10.45 11.80 0.14
CA LEU A 200 -11.65 11.72 0.98
C LEU A 200 -12.66 12.83 0.68
N GLU A 201 -12.22 14.00 0.23
CA GLU A 201 -13.09 15.15 -0.04
C GLU A 201 -13.35 15.33 -1.54
N GLY A 202 -12.42 14.88 -2.39
CA GLY A 202 -12.47 15.09 -3.83
C GLY A 202 -12.70 13.85 -4.68
N HIS A 203 -12.15 12.68 -4.33
CA HIS A 203 -12.20 11.48 -5.17
C HIS A 203 -13.31 10.51 -4.75
N CYS A 204 -13.38 10.15 -3.47
CA CYS A 204 -14.42 9.29 -2.90
C CYS A 204 -15.83 9.86 -3.07
N PRO A 205 -16.08 11.18 -2.82
CA PRO A 205 -17.43 11.73 -2.91
C PRO A 205 -17.90 11.98 -4.35
N LYS A 206 -17.09 11.69 -5.38
CA LYS A 206 -17.51 11.90 -6.77
C LYS A 206 -18.75 11.05 -7.05
N ARG A 207 -19.86 11.72 -7.39
CA ARG A 207 -21.12 11.13 -7.89
C ARG A 207 -20.92 10.08 -8.98
N ARG A 208 -19.80 10.14 -9.72
CA ARG A 208 -19.40 9.12 -10.71
C ARG A 208 -19.41 7.69 -10.13
N TYR A 209 -19.19 7.55 -8.83
CA TYR A 209 -19.23 6.25 -8.15
C TYR A 209 -20.50 6.03 -7.34
N GLU A 210 -21.42 6.98 -7.24
CA GLU A 210 -22.72 6.78 -6.58
C GLU A 210 -23.59 5.83 -7.42
N ARG A 211 -24.33 4.91 -6.77
CA ARG A 211 -25.26 4.01 -7.47
C ARG A 211 -26.48 4.81 -7.95
N LYS A 212 -26.94 4.58 -9.18
CA LYS A 212 -28.12 5.28 -9.75
C LYS A 212 -29.43 4.93 -9.03
N ASN A 213 -29.52 3.76 -8.38
CA ASN A 213 -30.77 3.20 -7.84
C ASN A 213 -30.70 2.83 -6.36
N ALA A 214 -29.61 3.15 -5.66
CA ALA A 214 -29.55 2.80 -4.25
C ALA A 214 -30.18 3.91 -3.41
N ILE A 215 -31.22 3.53 -2.67
CA ILE A 215 -31.94 4.41 -1.76
C ILE A 215 -31.00 4.98 -0.67
N GLU A 216 -29.83 4.37 -0.44
CA GLU A 216 -28.80 4.86 0.50
C GLU A 216 -27.42 4.18 0.32
N SER A 217 -27.02 3.68 -0.86
CA SER A 217 -25.74 2.94 -0.93
C SER A 217 -24.53 3.86 -0.82
N THR A 218 -23.88 3.80 0.33
CA THR A 218 -22.48 4.18 0.43
C THR A 218 -21.67 3.10 -0.27
N LYS A 219 -21.17 3.35 -1.48
CA LYS A 219 -20.13 2.46 -2.02
C LYS A 219 -18.95 2.49 -1.06
N THR A 220 -18.57 1.31 -0.58
CA THR A 220 -17.52 1.15 0.41
C THR A 220 -16.14 1.04 -0.21
N PHE A 221 -16.02 1.23 -1.54
CA PHE A 221 -14.76 1.35 -2.25
C PHE A 221 -14.79 2.44 -3.32
N PHE A 222 -13.60 2.85 -3.78
CA PHE A 222 -13.35 3.69 -4.95
C PHE A 222 -12.22 3.08 -5.82
N PRO A 223 -12.18 3.34 -7.14
CA PRO A 223 -11.09 2.84 -7.98
C PRO A 223 -9.78 3.58 -7.68
N PHE A 224 -8.65 2.92 -7.93
CA PHE A 224 -7.33 3.48 -7.61
C PHE A 224 -7.11 4.86 -8.28
N PRO A 225 -6.79 5.90 -7.49
CA PRO A 225 -6.64 7.26 -8.01
C PRO A 225 -5.35 7.40 -8.83
N ASN A 226 -5.45 8.09 -9.96
CA ASN A 226 -4.32 8.37 -10.84
C ASN A 226 -3.97 9.87 -10.86
N LYS A 227 -2.98 10.24 -11.68
CA LYS A 227 -2.54 11.64 -11.80
C LYS A 227 -3.61 12.54 -12.40
N HIS A 228 -4.38 12.02 -13.36
CA HIS A 228 -5.45 12.77 -14.00
C HIS A 228 -6.56 13.14 -13.01
N ASP A 229 -6.94 12.22 -12.10
CA ASP A 229 -7.94 12.49 -11.07
C ASP A 229 -7.51 13.65 -10.15
N VAL A 230 -6.21 13.73 -9.82
CA VAL A 230 -5.64 14.83 -9.02
C VAL A 230 -5.63 16.14 -9.80
N GLU A 231 -5.22 16.11 -11.07
CA GLU A 231 -5.22 17.29 -11.94
C GLU A 231 -6.62 17.86 -12.14
N GLU A 232 -7.62 16.99 -12.36
CA GLU A 232 -9.03 17.37 -12.45
C GLU A 232 -9.53 17.99 -11.15
N TYR A 233 -9.18 17.42 -9.99
CA TYR A 233 -9.55 17.98 -8.70
C TYR A 233 -8.98 19.38 -8.47
N LEU A 234 -7.69 19.57 -8.76
CA LEU A 234 -7.03 20.87 -8.61
C LEU A 234 -7.63 21.92 -9.56
N GLN A 235 -7.92 21.54 -10.81
CA GLN A 235 -8.56 22.42 -11.78
C GLN A 235 -9.95 22.87 -11.28
N ASN A 236 -10.75 21.93 -10.76
CA ASN A 236 -12.06 22.25 -10.21
C ASN A 236 -12.00 23.19 -9.00
N GLN A 237 -10.98 23.06 -8.14
CA GLN A 237 -10.75 23.99 -7.04
C GLN A 237 -10.39 25.40 -7.54
N GLU A 238 -9.45 25.50 -8.49
CA GLU A 238 -9.06 26.78 -9.08
C GLU A 238 -10.23 27.48 -9.77
N ASP A 239 -11.08 26.73 -10.47
CA ASP A 239 -12.25 27.29 -11.16
C ASP A 239 -13.35 27.73 -10.18
N ALA A 240 -13.55 27.00 -9.07
CA ALA A 240 -14.46 27.42 -8.01
C ALA A 240 -13.99 28.72 -7.32
N GLU A 241 -12.68 28.86 -7.06
CA GLU A 241 -12.10 30.08 -6.49
C GLU A 241 -12.24 31.30 -7.43
N LYS A 242 -12.04 31.10 -8.75
CA LYS A 242 -12.25 32.15 -9.76
C LYS A 242 -13.72 32.59 -9.81
N GLN A 243 -14.66 31.65 -9.74
CA GLN A 243 -16.09 31.97 -9.73
C GLN A 243 -16.50 32.77 -8.48
N GLN A 244 -16.00 32.39 -7.30
CA GLN A 244 -16.25 33.15 -6.06
C GLN A 244 -15.66 34.56 -6.13
N THR A 245 -14.46 34.72 -6.68
CA THR A 245 -13.81 36.03 -6.82
C THR A 245 -14.59 36.95 -7.76
N ASN A 246 -15.05 36.43 -8.91
CA ASN A 246 -15.84 37.20 -9.87
C ASN A 246 -17.26 37.55 -9.36
N SER A 247 -17.80 36.76 -8.43
CA SER A 247 -19.11 37.07 -7.82
C SER A 247 -19.06 38.21 -6.82
N LYS A 248 -17.90 38.46 -6.19
CA LYS A 248 -17.72 39.53 -5.18
C LYS A 248 -17.36 40.89 -5.77
N THR A 249 -16.87 40.95 -7.01
CA THR A 249 -16.48 42.21 -7.66
C THR A 249 -17.63 43.03 -8.25
N ASN A 250 -18.88 42.57 -8.13
CA ASN A 250 -20.06 43.28 -8.63
C ASN A 250 -20.96 43.89 -7.55
N GLU A 251 -20.67 43.70 -6.27
CA GLU A 251 -21.42 44.30 -5.16
C GLU A 251 -20.44 45.03 -4.21
N GLU A 252 -20.34 46.35 -4.43
CA GLU A 252 -19.90 47.38 -3.47
C GLU A 252 -18.40 47.54 -3.13
N ASP A 253 -17.88 48.67 -3.62
CA ASP A 253 -17.01 49.67 -2.99
C ASP A 253 -15.67 49.30 -2.31
N GLU A 254 -14.71 50.12 -2.73
CA GLU A 254 -13.40 50.43 -2.15
C GLU A 254 -13.41 50.46 -0.61
N GLU A 255 -12.83 49.46 0.07
CA GLU A 255 -11.97 49.72 1.23
C GLU A 255 -11.07 48.54 1.62
N LYS A 256 -9.76 48.77 1.43
CA LYS A 256 -8.59 48.13 2.07
C LYS A 256 -8.40 46.63 1.84
N ALA A 257 -7.64 46.35 0.79
CA ALA A 257 -6.93 45.09 0.58
C ALA A 257 -5.94 44.83 1.72
N ASP A 258 -6.26 43.87 2.57
CA ASP A 258 -5.33 43.27 3.52
C ASP A 258 -4.69 42.04 2.85
N ASP A 259 -3.38 42.12 2.61
CA ASP A 259 -2.55 41.18 1.84
C ASP A 259 -2.27 39.86 2.59
N ASN A 260 -3.31 39.21 3.14
CA ASN A 260 -3.18 37.91 3.80
C ASN A 260 -3.70 36.77 2.92
N LYS A 261 -3.08 36.62 1.73
CA LYS A 261 -3.21 35.40 0.94
C LYS A 261 -2.39 34.30 1.61
N ASP A 262 -3.07 33.49 2.41
CA ASP A 262 -2.55 32.20 2.90
C ASP A 262 -2.22 31.30 1.70
N ALA A 263 -0.97 31.36 1.24
CA ALA A 263 -0.40 30.58 0.14
C ALA A 263 -0.14 29.11 0.51
N ASN A 264 -0.98 28.54 1.38
CA ASN A 264 -0.81 27.19 1.93
C ASN A 264 -1.81 26.18 1.36
N ALA A 265 -2.29 26.37 0.13
CA ALA A 265 -2.91 25.28 -0.61
C ALA A 265 -1.85 24.19 -0.84
N VAL A 266 -1.76 23.24 0.09
CA VAL A 266 -0.77 22.16 0.07
C VAL A 266 -1.12 21.26 -1.10
N LYS A 267 -0.46 21.46 -2.23
CA LYS A 267 -0.76 20.74 -3.47
C LYS A 267 -0.59 19.23 -3.24
N ALA A 268 -1.65 18.47 -3.54
CA ALA A 268 -1.56 17.01 -3.65
C ALA A 268 -0.41 16.65 -4.60
N GLY A 269 0.48 15.77 -4.14
CA GLY A 269 1.77 15.52 -4.78
C GLY A 269 2.13 14.05 -4.80
N GLY A 270 2.77 13.62 -5.89
CA GLY A 270 3.29 12.26 -6.02
C GLY A 270 2.21 11.20 -6.27
N THR A 271 2.29 10.07 -5.56
CA THR A 271 1.30 8.98 -5.67
C THR A 271 0.24 9.20 -4.59
N PRO A 272 -1.07 9.29 -4.93
CA PRO A 272 -2.10 9.63 -3.94
C PRO A 272 -2.10 8.68 -2.74
N ILE A 273 -2.01 7.37 -3.00
CA ILE A 273 -1.81 6.35 -1.98
C ILE A 273 -0.31 6.10 -1.79
N TRP A 274 0.17 6.29 -0.57
CA TRP A 274 1.57 6.14 -0.16
C TRP A 274 1.95 4.69 0.14
N GLY A 275 1.04 3.92 0.73
CA GLY A 275 1.27 2.53 1.15
C GLY A 275 -0.02 1.75 1.31
N ALA A 276 0.08 0.43 1.18
CA ALA A 276 -1.00 -0.53 1.42
C ALA A 276 -0.49 -1.60 2.38
N PHE A 277 -1.06 -1.62 3.58
CA PHE A 277 -0.65 -2.52 4.66
C PHE A 277 -1.66 -3.65 4.91
N ALA A 278 -2.79 -3.64 4.20
CA ALA A 278 -3.72 -4.76 4.15
C ALA A 278 -4.39 -4.83 2.78
N TYR A 279 -4.24 -5.96 2.08
CA TYR A 279 -4.75 -6.09 0.71
C TYR A 279 -4.95 -7.53 0.26
N TRP A 280 -5.82 -7.72 -0.72
CA TRP A 280 -6.04 -8.96 -1.45
C TRP A 280 -5.69 -8.77 -2.93
N ILE A 281 -5.23 -9.83 -3.58
CA ILE A 281 -4.99 -9.88 -5.02
C ILE A 281 -5.59 -11.16 -5.58
N SER A 282 -6.25 -11.06 -6.73
CA SER A 282 -6.75 -12.24 -7.43
C SER A 282 -5.60 -13.06 -8.03
N LYS A 283 -5.91 -14.29 -8.46
CA LYS A 283 -4.96 -15.10 -9.21
C LYS A 283 -4.51 -14.41 -10.51
N ASP A 284 -5.46 -13.93 -11.30
CA ASP A 284 -5.19 -13.27 -12.58
C ASP A 284 -4.42 -11.95 -12.40
N GLY A 285 -4.72 -11.22 -11.34
CA GLY A 285 -4.01 -10.00 -10.93
C GLY A 285 -2.56 -10.30 -10.54
N PHE A 286 -2.33 -11.37 -9.78
CA PHE A 286 -0.98 -11.82 -9.40
C PHE A 286 -0.18 -12.32 -10.60
N GLU A 287 -0.78 -13.16 -11.45
CA GLU A 287 -0.13 -13.65 -12.67
C GLU A 287 0.24 -12.49 -13.61
N SER A 288 -0.65 -11.51 -13.77
CA SER A 288 -0.39 -10.29 -14.55
C SER A 288 0.74 -9.46 -13.93
N LEU A 289 0.76 -9.30 -12.60
CA LEU A 289 1.85 -8.63 -11.89
C LEU A 289 3.19 -9.34 -12.15
N ILE A 290 3.26 -10.65 -11.94
CA ILE A 290 4.48 -11.45 -12.11
C ILE A 290 4.96 -11.41 -13.55
N HIS A 291 4.07 -11.60 -14.52
CA HIS A 291 4.39 -11.50 -15.95
C HIS A 291 5.02 -10.15 -16.28
N SER A 292 4.40 -9.05 -15.84
CA SER A 292 4.92 -7.69 -16.06
C SER A 292 6.29 -7.49 -15.41
N LEU A 293 6.50 -8.04 -14.21
CA LEU A 293 7.78 -7.98 -13.50
C LEU A 293 8.88 -8.83 -14.14
N GLN A 294 8.54 -9.99 -14.71
CA GLN A 294 9.45 -10.85 -15.46
C GLN A 294 9.88 -10.22 -16.79
N GLN A 295 9.09 -9.31 -17.35
CA GLN A 295 9.47 -8.58 -18.56
C GLN A 295 10.36 -7.35 -18.30
N ASP A 296 10.30 -6.75 -17.10
CA ASP A 296 10.92 -5.45 -16.84
C ASP A 296 11.59 -5.39 -15.45
N VAL A 297 12.91 -5.64 -15.37
CA VAL A 297 13.65 -5.43 -14.11
C VAL A 297 13.61 -3.95 -13.69
N GLY A 298 13.50 -3.03 -14.65
CA GLY A 298 13.31 -1.60 -14.44
C GLY A 298 12.02 -1.25 -13.68
N ALA A 299 11.06 -2.18 -13.63
CA ALA A 299 9.87 -2.09 -12.79
C ALA A 299 10.23 -1.98 -11.32
N MET A 300 11.18 -2.81 -10.86
CA MET A 300 11.61 -2.88 -9.48
C MET A 300 12.85 -2.04 -9.21
N LEU A 301 13.83 -2.09 -10.13
CA LEU A 301 15.16 -1.50 -9.96
C LEU A 301 15.39 -0.44 -11.03
N TRP A 302 15.37 0.83 -10.65
CA TRP A 302 15.53 1.93 -11.60
C TRP A 302 16.78 2.76 -11.31
N LYS A 303 17.35 3.35 -12.36
CA LYS A 303 18.50 4.24 -12.27
C LYS A 303 18.30 5.41 -13.22
N GLY A 304 18.06 6.60 -12.68
CA GLY A 304 18.03 7.83 -13.47
C GLY A 304 19.40 8.17 -14.06
N LYS A 305 19.45 8.99 -15.11
CA LYS A 305 20.68 9.33 -15.86
C LYS A 305 21.84 9.83 -14.98
N ARG A 306 21.53 10.56 -13.89
CA ARG A 306 22.52 11.14 -12.97
C ARG A 306 22.76 10.31 -11.70
N MET A 307 22.09 9.18 -11.54
CA MET A 307 22.19 8.36 -10.34
C MET A 307 23.42 7.45 -10.43
N ARG A 308 24.18 7.34 -9.34
CA ARG A 308 25.35 6.46 -9.29
C ARG A 308 24.97 4.99 -9.17
N CYS A 309 23.92 4.69 -8.39
CA CYS A 309 23.42 3.35 -8.12
C CYS A 309 21.94 3.19 -8.51
N TYR A 310 21.51 1.94 -8.67
CA TYR A 310 20.09 1.60 -8.80
C TYR A 310 19.37 1.84 -7.47
N VAL A 311 18.11 2.24 -7.56
CA VAL A 311 17.18 2.40 -6.45
C VAL A 311 16.02 1.45 -6.64
N VAL A 312 15.57 0.88 -5.53
CA VAL A 312 14.42 -0.01 -5.48
C VAL A 312 13.16 0.82 -5.37
N LYS A 313 12.15 0.52 -6.19
CA LYS A 313 10.82 1.11 -6.02
C LYS A 313 10.09 0.38 -4.89
N PRO A 314 9.42 1.09 -3.97
CA PRO A 314 8.56 0.47 -2.97
C PRO A 314 7.48 -0.39 -3.61
N ILE A 315 7.19 -1.54 -3.00
CA ILE A 315 6.24 -2.51 -3.53
C ILE A 315 4.83 -1.93 -3.68
N ASP A 316 4.41 -1.06 -2.76
CA ASP A 316 3.12 -0.35 -2.80
C ASP A 316 2.91 0.48 -4.06
N LYS A 317 4.01 0.91 -4.69
CA LYS A 317 3.97 1.66 -5.95
C LYS A 317 4.08 0.74 -7.16
N ILE A 318 4.63 -0.46 -6.98
CA ILE A 318 4.81 -1.44 -8.06
C ILE A 318 3.48 -2.16 -8.32
N ILE A 319 2.86 -2.73 -7.28
CA ILE A 319 1.68 -3.59 -7.40
C ILE A 319 0.57 -2.91 -8.21
N PRO A 320 -0.02 -1.78 -7.77
CA PRO A 320 -1.18 -1.23 -8.45
C PRO A 320 -0.82 -0.76 -9.86
N ARG A 321 0.37 -0.18 -10.06
CA ARG A 321 0.79 0.30 -11.38
C ARG A 321 0.96 -0.82 -12.39
N ARG A 322 1.49 -1.96 -11.96
CA ARG A 322 1.72 -3.10 -12.85
C ARG A 322 0.45 -3.87 -13.13
N VAL A 323 -0.39 -4.08 -12.12
CA VAL A 323 -1.73 -4.65 -12.31
C VAL A 323 -2.55 -3.79 -13.27
N ILE A 324 -2.57 -2.47 -13.07
CA ILE A 324 -3.29 -1.53 -13.94
C ILE A 324 -2.73 -1.57 -15.36
N ALA A 325 -1.42 -1.36 -15.55
CA ALA A 325 -0.82 -1.29 -16.88
C ALA A 325 -0.99 -2.58 -17.69
N GLU A 326 -0.80 -3.75 -17.05
CA GLU A 326 -0.88 -5.04 -17.74
C GLU A 326 -2.31 -5.40 -18.14
N LEU A 327 -3.30 -4.95 -17.37
CA LEU A 327 -4.71 -5.22 -17.64
C LEU A 327 -5.35 -4.15 -18.54
N ASP A 328 -4.84 -2.91 -18.49
CA ASP A 328 -5.15 -1.84 -19.45
C ASP A 328 -4.77 -2.26 -20.88
N GLU A 329 -3.56 -2.81 -21.06
CA GLU A 329 -3.08 -3.26 -22.39
C GLU A 329 -3.97 -4.37 -22.99
N LYS A 330 -4.77 -5.07 -22.17
CA LYS A 330 -5.66 -6.14 -22.59
C LYS A 330 -7.11 -5.70 -22.84
N SER A 331 -7.52 -4.51 -22.39
CA SER A 331 -8.88 -4.01 -22.59
C SER A 331 -8.93 -2.88 -23.60
N GLU A 332 -9.86 -2.94 -24.56
CA GLU A 332 -10.12 -1.83 -25.49
C GLU A 332 -10.68 -0.58 -24.78
N ASP A 333 -11.22 -0.74 -23.57
CA ASP A 333 -11.70 0.34 -22.71
C ASP A 333 -10.59 0.88 -21.79
N GLU A 334 -10.50 2.21 -21.64
CA GLU A 334 -9.51 2.96 -20.84
C GLU A 334 -9.62 2.73 -19.31
N GLY A 335 -9.67 1.48 -18.84
CA GLY A 335 -10.35 1.16 -17.58
C GLY A 335 -9.65 0.25 -16.57
N GLY A 336 -8.42 -0.19 -16.77
CA GLY A 336 -7.68 -1.09 -15.86
C GLY A 336 -7.57 -0.59 -14.42
N ARG A 337 -7.63 0.74 -14.18
CA ARG A 337 -7.76 1.29 -12.82
C ARG A 337 -9.03 0.85 -12.08
N HIS A 338 -10.10 0.54 -12.79
CA HIS A 338 -11.36 0.04 -12.23
C HIS A 338 -11.23 -1.40 -11.74
N ARG A 339 -10.11 -2.08 -12.01
CA ARG A 339 -9.81 -3.41 -11.47
C ARG A 339 -9.06 -3.34 -10.14
N VAL A 340 -8.67 -2.15 -9.69
CA VAL A 340 -8.03 -1.92 -8.39
C VAL A 340 -8.98 -1.15 -7.49
N HIS A 341 -9.52 -1.83 -6.49
CA HIS A 341 -10.50 -1.29 -5.57
C HIS A 341 -9.84 -0.89 -4.24
N VAL A 342 -10.16 0.30 -3.74
CA VAL A 342 -9.62 0.83 -2.49
C VAL A 342 -10.78 1.10 -1.54
N ALA A 343 -10.77 0.49 -0.36
CA ALA A 343 -11.83 0.69 0.62
C ALA A 343 -11.96 2.18 1.01
N THR A 344 -13.16 2.74 0.92
CA THR A 344 -13.49 4.12 1.33
C THR A 344 -13.22 4.31 2.81
N HIS A 345 -13.56 3.29 3.62
CA HIS A 345 -13.30 3.24 5.05
C HIS A 345 -12.31 2.11 5.33
N PRO A 346 -11.01 2.41 5.58
CA PRO A 346 -10.03 1.38 5.86
C PRO A 346 -10.44 0.49 7.04
N ALA A 347 -10.32 -0.82 6.89
CA ALA A 347 -10.53 -1.80 7.95
C ALA A 347 -9.33 -1.92 8.88
N PHE A 348 -8.16 -1.55 8.39
CA PHE A 348 -6.90 -1.56 9.09
C PHE A 348 -6.29 -0.16 9.07
N PHE A 349 -5.48 0.14 10.09
CA PHE A 349 -4.71 1.37 10.21
C PHE A 349 -3.27 1.02 10.59
N ARG A 350 -2.31 1.85 10.22
CA ARG A 350 -0.93 1.63 10.64
C ARG A 350 -0.76 2.00 12.11
N ALA A 351 -0.03 1.19 12.87
CA ALA A 351 0.32 1.47 14.25
C ALA A 351 1.13 2.79 14.37
N PRO A 352 1.05 3.47 15.52
CA PRO A 352 1.89 4.64 15.80
C PRO A 352 3.33 4.17 16.06
N MET A 353 4.05 3.88 14.96
CA MET A 353 5.44 3.47 15.02
C MET A 353 6.33 4.68 14.83
N LEU A 354 7.07 5.06 15.88
CA LEU A 354 8.07 6.11 15.82
C LEU A 354 9.45 5.44 15.93
N LYS A 355 10.17 5.34 14.80
CA LYS A 355 11.43 4.62 14.47
C LYS A 355 11.28 3.45 13.48
N SER A 356 10.52 3.63 12.39
CA SER A 356 10.64 2.75 11.22
C SER A 356 12.11 2.61 10.82
N GLN A 357 12.62 1.38 10.76
CA GLN A 357 14.00 1.10 10.34
C GLN A 357 14.27 1.51 8.89
N ILE A 358 13.21 1.76 8.12
CA ILE A 358 13.28 2.13 6.72
C ILE A 358 13.09 3.65 6.58
N HIS A 359 12.15 4.24 7.34
CA HIS A 359 11.60 5.57 7.07
C HIS A 359 11.28 6.42 8.32
N ALA A 360 12.13 6.37 9.36
CA ALA A 360 11.90 7.07 10.64
C ALA A 360 11.49 8.55 10.52
N GLN A 361 12.08 9.28 9.57
CA GLN A 361 11.78 10.70 9.31
C GLN A 361 10.32 10.97 8.90
N TRP A 362 9.59 9.95 8.44
CA TRP A 362 8.21 10.07 7.97
C TRP A 362 7.18 9.61 9.01
N ASP A 363 7.62 9.04 10.13
CA ASP A 363 6.72 8.40 11.10
C ASP A 363 5.73 9.37 11.74
N VAL A 364 6.17 10.58 12.11
CA VAL A 364 5.27 11.62 12.62
C VAL A 364 4.21 11.97 11.58
N ALA A 365 4.62 12.18 10.32
CA ALA A 365 3.70 12.49 9.23
C ALA A 365 2.71 11.33 8.97
N PHE A 366 3.15 10.07 9.13
CA PHE A 366 2.27 8.90 9.06
C PHE A 366 1.24 8.90 10.18
N CYS A 367 1.64 9.20 11.42
CA CYS A 367 0.71 9.28 12.55
C CYS A 367 -0.33 10.38 12.35
N THR A 368 0.10 11.59 11.97
CA THR A 368 -0.81 12.71 11.64
C THR A 368 -1.77 12.37 10.49
N SER A 369 -1.28 11.68 9.46
CA SER A 369 -2.12 11.26 8.33
C SER A 369 -3.13 10.19 8.75
N THR A 370 -2.74 9.29 9.65
CA THR A 370 -3.64 8.26 10.22
C THR A 370 -4.71 8.90 11.09
N GLU A 371 -4.36 9.86 11.97
CA GLU A 371 -5.33 10.63 12.76
C GLU A 371 -6.41 11.26 11.88
N TYR A 372 -6.00 11.91 10.78
CA TYR A 372 -6.95 12.49 9.85
C TYR A 372 -7.84 11.47 9.16
N GLN A 373 -7.25 10.39 8.67
CA GLN A 373 -8.00 9.33 7.99
C GLN A 373 -9.05 8.74 8.94
N MET A 374 -8.69 8.51 10.20
CA MET A 374 -9.63 8.06 11.23
C MET A 374 -10.72 9.09 11.50
N GLN A 375 -10.38 10.36 11.67
CA GLN A 375 -11.35 11.44 11.91
C GLN A 375 -12.41 11.50 10.81
N LYS A 376 -12.02 11.31 9.55
CA LYS A 376 -12.93 11.37 8.40
C LYS A 376 -13.72 10.07 8.21
N CYS A 377 -13.12 8.92 8.51
CA CYS A 377 -13.73 7.61 8.25
C CYS A 377 -14.55 7.07 9.44
N CYS A 378 -14.34 7.56 10.66
CA CYS A 378 -15.01 7.07 11.87
C CYS A 378 -16.07 8.07 12.36
N LYS A 379 -17.21 8.15 11.65
CA LYS A 379 -18.29 9.12 11.89
C LYS A 379 -18.90 9.09 13.31
N ASN A 380 -18.78 7.96 14.02
CA ASN A 380 -19.37 7.78 15.34
C ASN A 380 -18.50 8.33 16.48
N ILE A 381 -17.25 8.73 16.19
CA ILE A 381 -16.36 9.30 17.20
C ILE A 381 -16.57 10.81 17.22
N LYS A 382 -17.46 11.30 18.10
CA LYS A 382 -17.76 12.73 18.28
C LYS A 382 -16.70 13.49 19.08
N GLU A 383 -15.52 12.91 19.26
CA GLU A 383 -14.48 13.51 20.10
C GLU A 383 -13.83 14.71 19.41
N SER A 384 -13.83 15.85 20.09
CA SER A 384 -13.17 17.07 19.63
C SER A 384 -11.65 17.02 19.78
N ASN A 385 -11.11 16.03 20.49
CA ASN A 385 -9.69 15.98 20.86
C ASN A 385 -8.90 15.13 19.85
N ALA A 386 -8.05 15.81 19.07
CA ALA A 386 -7.06 15.17 18.21
C ALA A 386 -6.16 14.25 19.06
N GLY A 387 -6.30 12.94 18.85
CA GLY A 387 -5.55 11.90 19.58
C GLY A 387 -6.43 10.87 20.27
N ALA A 388 -7.68 11.23 20.60
CA ALA A 388 -8.61 10.31 21.25
C ALA A 388 -9.06 9.16 20.31
N PHE A 389 -9.02 9.40 18.99
CA PHE A 389 -9.18 8.38 17.93
C PHE A 389 -8.32 7.12 18.14
N TRP A 390 -7.06 7.28 18.59
CA TRP A 390 -6.16 6.14 18.78
C TRP A 390 -6.63 5.18 19.88
N ASN A 391 -7.43 5.67 20.84
CA ASN A 391 -8.00 4.83 21.90
C ASN A 391 -9.00 3.81 21.35
N HIS A 392 -9.57 4.10 20.17
CA HIS A 392 -10.46 3.20 19.44
C HIS A 392 -9.72 2.21 18.54
N LEU A 393 -8.39 2.16 18.57
CA LEU A 393 -7.63 1.11 17.91
C LEU A 393 -7.22 0.03 18.93
N TRP A 394 -7.14 -1.21 18.46
CA TRP A 394 -6.45 -2.25 19.20
C TRP A 394 -4.98 -1.87 19.29
N LEU A 395 -4.50 -1.40 20.44
CA LEU A 395 -3.10 -1.02 20.68
C LEU A 395 -2.45 -1.91 21.74
N THR A 396 -1.15 -2.18 21.57
CA THR A 396 -0.32 -2.80 22.61
C THR A 396 -0.11 -1.87 23.79
N ALA A 397 0.28 -2.39 24.96
CA ALA A 397 0.54 -1.56 26.14
C ALA A 397 1.54 -0.41 25.87
N LYS A 398 2.65 -0.72 25.18
CA LYS A 398 3.67 0.28 24.80
C LYS A 398 3.14 1.34 23.83
N GLU A 399 2.26 0.97 22.91
CA GLU A 399 1.66 1.93 21.99
C GLU A 399 0.66 2.85 22.70
N ARG A 400 -0.07 2.32 23.70
CA ARG A 400 -0.96 3.12 24.54
C ARG A 400 -0.19 4.17 25.33
N GLU A 401 1.02 3.86 25.81
CA GLU A 401 1.90 4.84 26.47
C GLU A 401 2.28 6.00 25.55
N ILE A 402 2.66 5.70 24.30
CA ILE A 402 2.98 6.71 23.28
C ILE A 402 1.77 7.59 22.98
N VAL A 403 0.61 6.97 22.78
CA VAL A 403 -0.65 7.69 22.52
C VAL A 403 -1.06 8.54 23.72
N ALA A 404 -0.91 8.04 24.94
CA ALA A 404 -1.17 8.80 26.16
C ALA A 404 -0.24 10.01 26.29
N TYR A 405 1.04 9.86 25.93
CA TYR A 405 1.97 10.99 25.85
C TYR A 405 1.49 12.03 24.83
N ARG A 406 1.17 11.60 23.60
CA ARG A 406 0.63 12.46 22.53
C ARG A 406 -0.62 13.21 22.98
N ASN A 407 -1.54 12.54 23.67
CA ASN A 407 -2.76 13.17 24.19
C ASN A 407 -2.46 14.21 25.29
N LYS A 408 -1.41 14.00 26.08
CA LYS A 408 -1.01 14.90 27.17
C LYS A 408 -0.22 16.12 26.68
N THR A 409 0.72 15.92 25.75
CA THR A 409 1.70 16.95 25.37
C THR A 409 1.42 17.58 24.01
N GLY A 410 0.61 16.94 23.17
CA GLY A 410 0.49 17.33 21.77
C GLY A 410 1.72 16.97 20.94
N GLU A 411 2.62 16.11 21.41
CA GLU A 411 3.82 15.70 20.66
C GLU A 411 3.93 14.19 20.53
N TRP A 412 4.48 13.73 19.40
CA TRP A 412 4.78 12.32 19.18
C TRP A 412 6.16 11.97 19.75
N ILE A 413 6.26 10.85 20.49
CA ILE A 413 7.51 10.41 21.13
C ILE A 413 7.85 8.96 20.81
N THR A 414 9.13 8.65 20.58
CA THR A 414 9.53 7.25 20.33
C THR A 414 9.51 6.43 21.60
N GLN A 415 9.36 5.11 21.50
CA GLN A 415 9.36 4.23 22.70
C GLN A 415 10.65 4.36 23.53
N GLN A 416 11.78 4.56 22.85
CA GLN A 416 13.06 4.75 23.52
C GLN A 416 13.09 6.07 24.28
N ASP A 417 12.69 7.17 23.63
CA ASP A 417 12.73 8.49 24.26
C ASP A 417 11.69 8.57 25.39
N TYR A 418 10.56 7.85 25.26
CA TYR A 418 9.59 7.70 26.35
C TYR A 418 10.21 6.99 27.56
N ALA A 419 10.92 5.88 27.34
CA ALA A 419 11.61 5.16 28.42
C ALA A 419 12.69 6.02 29.09
N GLU A 420 13.44 6.81 28.32
CA GLU A 420 14.43 7.76 28.84
C GLU A 420 13.76 8.90 29.64
N ASN A 421 12.62 9.41 29.20
CA ASN A 421 11.87 10.45 29.91
C ASN A 421 11.27 9.96 31.23
N VAL A 422 10.71 8.75 31.27
CA VAL A 422 10.15 8.16 32.50
C VAL A 422 11.23 7.93 33.56
N GLN A 423 12.46 7.59 33.16
CA GLN A 423 13.58 7.39 34.10
C GLN A 423 14.07 8.68 34.77
N ASN A 424 13.76 9.84 34.19
CA ASN A 424 14.21 11.15 34.69
C ASN A 424 13.15 11.85 35.56
N THR A 425 11.98 11.25 35.75
CA THR A 425 10.89 11.70 36.65
C THR A 425 10.74 10.76 37.81
#